data_AF-A0AAV1EIY5-F1
#
_entry.id   AF-A0AAV1EIY5-F1
#
_cell.length_a   1.000
_cell.length_b   1.000
_cell.length_c   1.000
_cell.angle_alpha   90.00
_cell.angle_beta   90.00
_cell.angle_gamma   90.00
#
_symmetry.space_group_name_H-M   'P 1'
#
loop_
_entity.id
_entity.type
_entity.pdbx_description
1 polymer ?
#
loop_
_entity_poly.entity_id
_entity_poly.type
_entity_poly.pdbx_seq_one_letter_code
_entity_poly.pdbx_strand_id
1 'polypeptide(L)'
;MLLLPLLFACFAELFFAGTVSCMPAGLQGPHIAHGWGQVVRLRHLYAARQGLHLLIGVDGQIHGSADQTLYSLLEIRPVDPGCVVMRGVATDRFLCIERDGSLYSSTIYSRDDCTFREQILPDGYNIYVSDRHGALLSLGNHRQRQQGRDRGVPSLAQFLPRISTLDQTSRPGPDIPEQQGQSVDLAEEPMDTMDVFGKLSQIIHSPSFHKR
;
A
#
# COMPACT_ATOMS: atom_id res chain seq x y z
N MET A 1 -40.25 47.18 -39.83
CA MET A 1 -40.59 46.99 -38.40
C MET A 1 -41.08 45.56 -38.13
N LEU A 2 -40.32 44.53 -38.55
CA LEU A 2 -40.70 43.11 -38.36
C LEU A 2 -39.58 42.26 -37.74
N LEU A 3 -38.42 42.84 -37.42
CA LEU A 3 -37.32 42.12 -36.73
C LEU A 3 -37.41 42.12 -35.20
N LEU A 4 -38.20 43.04 -34.60
CA LEU A 4 -38.33 43.13 -33.15
C LEU A 4 -39.19 42.01 -32.49
N PRO A 5 -40.28 41.50 -33.11
CA PRO A 5 -41.09 40.45 -32.47
C PRO A 5 -40.47 39.04 -32.60
N LEU A 6 -39.59 38.81 -33.58
CA LEU A 6 -38.90 37.52 -33.76
C LEU A 6 -37.79 37.30 -32.72
N LEU A 7 -37.14 38.37 -32.26
CA LEU A 7 -36.20 38.31 -31.15
C LEU A 7 -36.89 37.95 -29.82
N PHE A 8 -38.10 38.46 -29.58
CA PHE A 8 -38.87 38.16 -28.37
C PHE A 8 -39.35 36.70 -28.30
N ALA A 9 -39.73 36.12 -29.44
CA ALA A 9 -40.08 34.70 -29.52
C ALA A 9 -38.86 33.79 -29.27
N CYS A 10 -37.66 34.22 -29.68
CA CYS A 10 -36.44 33.44 -29.46
C CYS A 10 -35.99 33.42 -27.99
N PHE A 11 -36.30 34.48 -27.22
CA PHE A 11 -36.00 34.53 -25.78
C PHE A 11 -36.96 33.69 -24.94
N ALA A 12 -38.19 33.45 -25.41
CA ALA A 12 -39.21 32.70 -24.67
C ALA A 12 -39.01 31.17 -24.69
N GLU A 13 -38.30 30.63 -25.68
CA GLU A 13 -37.99 29.19 -25.80
C GLU A 13 -36.72 28.75 -25.04
N LEU A 14 -35.97 29.69 -24.44
CA LEU A 14 -34.78 29.38 -23.66
C LEU A 14 -35.02 29.20 -22.16
N PHE A 15 -36.24 29.44 -21.66
CA PHE A 15 -36.52 29.48 -20.22
C PHE A 15 -37.25 28.26 -19.64
N PHE A 16 -37.47 27.21 -20.43
CA PHE A 16 -38.07 25.96 -19.94
C PHE A 16 -37.18 24.74 -20.18
N ALA A 17 -35.92 24.81 -19.72
CA ALA A 17 -35.18 23.62 -19.33
C ALA A 17 -35.18 23.56 -17.80
N GLY A 18 -36.19 22.92 -17.23
CA GLY A 18 -36.27 22.65 -15.80
C GLY A 18 -35.02 21.90 -15.37
N THR A 19 -34.16 22.57 -14.59
CA THR A 19 -32.97 21.97 -14.02
C THR A 19 -33.40 20.96 -12.97
N VAL A 20 -33.39 19.67 -13.33
CA VAL A 20 -33.44 18.59 -12.34
C VAL A 20 -32.10 18.62 -11.61
N SER A 21 -32.06 19.30 -10.46
CA SER A 21 -30.90 19.27 -9.57
C SER A 21 -30.98 17.99 -8.75
N CYS A 22 -30.29 16.95 -9.20
CA CYS A 22 -30.02 15.78 -8.39
C CYS A 22 -29.01 16.17 -7.30
N MET A 23 -29.50 16.57 -6.13
CA MET A 23 -28.65 16.67 -4.94
C MET A 23 -28.18 15.26 -4.57
N PRO A 24 -26.87 14.96 -4.56
CA PRO A 24 -26.40 13.69 -4.04
C PRO A 24 -26.79 13.62 -2.56
N ALA A 25 -27.59 12.62 -2.20
CA ALA A 25 -27.86 12.31 -0.81
C ALA A 25 -26.52 12.05 -0.11
N GLY A 26 -26.19 12.88 0.87
CA GLY A 26 -25.00 12.72 1.69
C GLY A 26 -25.11 11.47 2.56
N LEU A 27 -24.78 10.31 1.98
CA LEU A 27 -24.46 9.10 2.72
C LEU A 27 -23.09 9.30 3.37
N GLN A 28 -23.04 10.16 4.39
CA GLN A 28 -21.93 10.17 5.31
C GLN A 28 -22.11 8.99 6.27
N GLY A 29 -21.74 7.81 5.80
CA GLY A 29 -21.26 6.74 6.67
C GLY A 29 -20.06 7.25 7.48
N PRO A 30 -19.60 6.53 8.51
CA PRO A 30 -18.48 6.96 9.33
C PRO A 30 -17.32 7.35 8.42
N HIS A 31 -16.97 8.63 8.43
CA HIS A 31 -15.84 9.15 7.68
C HIS A 31 -14.61 8.46 8.22
N ILE A 32 -14.18 7.38 7.58
CA ILE A 32 -12.74 7.22 7.50
C ILE A 32 -12.32 8.36 6.60
N ALA A 33 -11.56 9.30 7.17
CA ALA A 33 -10.89 10.36 6.44
C ALA A 33 -9.84 9.74 5.51
N HIS A 34 -10.28 8.90 4.57
CA HIS A 34 -9.60 8.58 3.34
C HIS A 34 -9.87 9.78 2.44
N GLY A 35 -9.20 10.89 2.73
CA GLY A 35 -8.91 11.84 1.67
C GLY A 35 -8.37 11.01 0.49
N TRP A 36 -8.78 11.37 -0.72
CA TRP A 36 -8.20 10.88 -1.97
C TRP A 36 -6.73 11.33 -2.12
N GLY A 37 -5.97 11.31 -1.02
CA GLY A 37 -4.58 11.65 -0.90
C GLY A 37 -3.72 10.43 -1.11
N GLN A 38 -2.44 10.68 -1.36
CA GLN A 38 -1.41 9.66 -1.53
C GLN A 38 -1.33 8.77 -0.28
N VAL A 39 -1.89 7.56 -0.36
CA VAL A 39 -1.89 6.60 0.75
C VAL A 39 -0.47 6.07 0.95
N VAL A 40 0.11 6.39 2.11
CA VAL A 40 1.39 5.83 2.56
C VAL A 40 1.16 4.38 3.00
N ARG A 41 1.94 3.45 2.44
CA ARG A 41 1.85 2.01 2.74
C ARG A 41 3.08 1.55 3.52
N LEU A 42 2.88 0.83 4.63
CA LEU A 42 3.95 0.12 5.33
C LEU A 42 3.97 -1.34 4.90
N ARG A 43 5.02 -1.78 4.20
CA ARG A 43 5.11 -3.13 3.61
C ARG A 43 6.53 -3.69 3.66
N HIS A 44 6.63 -5.01 3.66
CA HIS A 44 7.88 -5.73 3.36
C HIS A 44 7.87 -6.14 1.89
N LEU A 45 8.89 -5.79 1.12
CA LEU A 45 9.00 -6.21 -0.29
C LEU A 45 9.65 -7.59 -0.37
N TYR A 46 8.85 -8.63 -0.59
CA TYR A 46 9.32 -10.00 -0.70
C TYR A 46 9.68 -10.36 -2.15
N ALA A 47 10.95 -10.60 -2.42
CA ALA A 47 11.47 -11.03 -3.70
C ALA A 47 11.21 -12.54 -3.89
N ALA A 48 10.18 -12.88 -4.67
CA ALA A 48 9.62 -14.23 -4.69
C ALA A 48 10.58 -15.30 -5.22
N ARG A 49 11.45 -14.94 -6.17
CA ARG A 49 12.43 -15.87 -6.72
C ARG A 49 13.57 -16.20 -5.76
N GLN A 50 14.01 -15.23 -4.99
CA GLN A 50 15.10 -15.38 -4.03
C GLN A 50 14.60 -15.89 -2.68
N GLY A 51 13.32 -15.68 -2.37
CA GLY A 51 12.74 -16.01 -1.07
C GLY A 51 13.18 -15.06 0.05
N LEU A 52 13.42 -13.79 -0.28
CA LEU A 52 13.99 -12.81 0.64
C LEU A 52 13.18 -11.51 0.68
N HIS A 53 13.04 -10.92 1.86
CA HIS A 53 12.55 -9.56 2.06
C HIS A 53 13.67 -8.57 1.85
N LEU A 54 13.44 -7.55 1.01
CA LEU A 54 14.37 -6.43 0.87
C LEU A 54 14.54 -5.73 2.22
N LEU A 55 15.79 -5.52 2.60
CA LEU A 55 16.18 -4.94 3.87
C LEU A 55 17.24 -3.86 3.66
N ILE A 56 17.11 -2.77 4.41
CA ILE A 56 18.13 -1.73 4.53
C ILE A 56 18.79 -1.89 5.90
N GLY A 57 20.04 -2.32 5.92
CA GLY A 57 20.82 -2.52 7.13
C GLY A 57 21.12 -1.21 7.87
N VAL A 58 21.50 -1.31 9.14
CA VAL A 58 21.89 -0.16 9.98
C VAL A 58 23.08 0.59 9.38
N ASP A 59 24.00 -0.15 8.75
CA ASP A 59 25.14 0.36 8.00
C ASP A 59 24.77 0.98 6.65
N GLY A 60 23.50 0.93 6.26
CA GLY A 60 22.98 1.41 4.97
C GLY A 60 23.13 0.40 3.84
N GLN A 61 23.65 -0.81 4.09
CA GLN A 61 23.78 -1.83 3.06
C GLN A 61 22.42 -2.45 2.73
N ILE A 62 22.18 -2.69 1.44
CA ILE A 62 20.93 -3.32 0.98
C ILE A 62 21.18 -4.78 0.72
N HIS A 63 20.39 -5.63 1.37
CA HIS A 63 20.43 -7.07 1.19
C HIS A 63 19.05 -7.69 1.44
N GLY A 64 18.97 -9.02 1.38
CA GLY A 64 17.74 -9.76 1.63
C GLY A 64 17.77 -10.51 2.96
N SER A 65 16.62 -10.61 3.62
CA SER A 65 16.42 -11.46 4.81
C SER A 65 15.30 -12.48 4.57
N ALA A 66 15.47 -13.72 5.03
CA ALA A 66 14.44 -14.75 4.90
C ALA A 66 13.14 -14.35 5.64
N ASP A 67 13.29 -13.72 6.81
CA ASP A 67 12.19 -13.33 7.68
C ASP A 67 11.87 -11.83 7.58
N GLN A 68 10.68 -11.45 8.05
CA GLN A 68 10.37 -10.04 8.27
C GLN A 68 11.17 -9.54 9.47
N THR A 69 11.75 -8.35 9.35
CA THR A 69 12.50 -7.68 10.41
C THR A 69 12.14 -6.21 10.43
N LEU A 70 12.47 -5.51 11.51
CA LEU A 70 12.25 -4.05 11.59
C LEU A 70 12.96 -3.30 10.44
N TYR A 71 14.08 -3.82 9.97
CA TYR A 71 14.90 -3.26 8.89
C TYR A 71 14.38 -3.60 7.47
N SER A 72 13.50 -4.58 7.34
CA SER A 72 12.82 -4.90 6.07
C SER A 72 11.45 -4.24 5.91
N LEU A 73 11.02 -3.47 6.92
CA LEU A 73 9.80 -2.67 6.82
C LEU A 73 10.07 -1.37 6.06
N LEU A 74 9.35 -1.18 4.95
CA LEU A 74 9.46 -0.01 4.10
C LEU A 74 8.18 0.82 4.17
N GLU A 75 8.36 2.13 4.28
CA GLU A 75 7.37 3.13 3.97
C GLU A 75 7.39 3.40 2.47
N ILE A 76 6.30 3.05 1.79
CA ILE A 76 6.11 3.27 0.35
C ILE A 76 5.13 4.43 0.17
N ARG A 77 5.65 5.54 -0.34
CA ARG A 77 4.90 6.78 -0.53
C ARG A 77 4.75 7.07 -2.03
N PRO A 78 3.52 7.27 -2.54
CA PRO A 78 3.34 7.74 -3.90
C PRO A 78 3.88 9.17 -4.02
N VAL A 79 4.57 9.49 -5.10
CA VAL A 79 5.09 10.85 -5.36
C VAL A 79 4.52 11.45 -6.65
N ASP A 80 4.27 10.61 -7.66
CA ASP A 80 3.67 10.97 -8.95
C ASP A 80 2.78 9.80 -9.42
N PRO A 81 1.93 9.96 -10.46
CA PRO A 81 1.09 8.87 -10.95
C PRO A 81 1.90 7.61 -11.32
N GLY A 82 1.69 6.53 -10.57
CA GLY A 82 2.41 5.27 -10.73
C GLY A 82 3.86 5.28 -10.24
N CYS A 83 4.33 6.39 -9.65
CA CYS A 83 5.68 6.50 -9.10
C CYS A 83 5.67 6.55 -7.58
N VAL A 84 6.60 5.83 -6.96
CA VAL A 84 6.74 5.70 -5.53
C VAL A 84 8.16 5.97 -5.08
N VAL A 85 8.28 6.42 -3.85
CA VAL A 85 9.54 6.47 -3.10
C VAL A 85 9.43 5.47 -1.96
N MET A 86 10.53 4.78 -1.67
CA MET A 86 10.59 3.78 -0.61
C MET A 86 11.63 4.20 0.43
N ARG A 87 11.23 4.22 1.69
CA ARG A 87 12.10 4.56 2.82
C ARG A 87 12.06 3.45 3.87
N GLY A 88 13.23 3.00 4.34
CA GLY A 88 13.32 2.06 5.45
C GLY A 88 12.82 2.72 6.73
N VAL A 89 11.84 2.12 7.40
CA VAL A 89 11.22 2.70 8.61
C VAL A 89 12.24 2.76 9.76
N ALA A 90 12.98 1.67 9.98
CA ALA A 90 13.95 1.59 11.08
C ALA A 90 15.23 2.41 10.82
N THR A 91 15.62 2.60 9.55
CA THR A 91 16.90 3.25 9.21
C THR A 91 16.75 4.69 8.76
N ASP A 92 15.53 5.15 8.48
CA ASP A 92 15.21 6.47 7.90
C ASP A 92 15.97 6.77 6.59
N ARG A 93 16.30 5.71 5.83
CA ARG A 93 17.05 5.80 4.58
C ARG A 93 16.18 5.48 3.38
N PHE A 94 16.32 6.27 2.32
CA PHE A 94 15.72 6.01 1.03
C PHE A 94 16.41 4.84 0.34
N LEU A 95 15.62 3.97 -0.27
CA LEU A 95 16.09 3.00 -1.24
C LEU A 95 16.33 3.73 -2.57
N CYS A 96 17.53 3.62 -3.11
CA CYS A 96 17.91 4.27 -4.36
C CYS A 96 18.64 3.27 -5.27
N ILE A 97 18.71 3.60 -6.55
CA ILE A 97 19.30 2.75 -7.58
C ILE A 97 20.15 3.58 -8.54
N GLU A 98 21.36 3.10 -8.81
CA GLU A 98 22.25 3.67 -9.81
C GLU A 98 21.87 3.22 -11.23
N ARG A 99 22.46 3.87 -12.23
CA ARG A 99 22.19 3.59 -13.65
C ARG A 99 22.54 2.16 -14.07
N ASP A 100 23.51 1.54 -13.41
CA ASP A 100 23.92 0.14 -13.64
C ASP A 100 23.00 -0.89 -12.95
N GLY A 101 21.99 -0.41 -12.19
CA GLY A 101 21.07 -1.22 -11.40
C GLY A 101 21.60 -1.61 -10.02
N SER A 102 22.72 -1.04 -9.57
CA SER A 102 23.23 -1.24 -8.21
C SER A 102 22.37 -0.46 -7.21
N LEU A 103 21.98 -1.14 -6.13
CA LEU A 103 21.15 -0.56 -5.09
C LEU A 103 22.05 0.06 -4.02
N TYR A 104 21.66 1.24 -3.55
CA TYR A 104 22.28 1.91 -2.42
C TYR A 104 21.22 2.60 -1.59
N SER A 105 21.57 2.98 -0.36
CA SER A 105 20.68 3.73 0.50
C SER A 105 21.21 5.14 0.76
N SER A 106 20.31 6.11 0.90
CA SER A 106 20.66 7.52 1.14
C SER A 106 19.78 8.11 2.23
N THR A 107 20.35 8.97 3.08
CA THR A 107 19.57 9.78 4.04
C THR A 107 18.95 11.00 3.37
N ILE A 108 19.45 11.40 2.19
CA ILE A 108 18.95 12.53 1.42
C ILE A 108 18.21 11.99 0.20
N TYR A 109 16.99 12.48 -0.01
CA TYR A 109 16.17 12.10 -1.17
C TYR A 109 16.76 12.68 -2.47
N SER A 110 17.02 11.80 -3.44
CA SER A 110 17.32 12.14 -4.83
C SER A 110 16.15 11.67 -5.70
N ARG A 111 15.48 12.60 -6.41
CA ARG A 111 14.37 12.23 -7.30
C ARG A 111 14.84 11.29 -8.42
N ASP A 112 16.04 11.51 -8.95
CA ASP A 112 16.58 10.74 -10.06
C ASP A 112 16.87 9.29 -9.66
N ASP A 113 17.38 9.06 -8.45
CA ASP A 113 17.86 7.73 -8.06
C ASP A 113 16.89 6.97 -7.15
N CYS A 114 16.03 7.66 -6.40
CA CYS A 114 15.20 7.06 -5.35
C CYS A 114 13.69 7.00 -5.71
N THR A 115 13.34 7.33 -6.95
CA THR A 115 11.96 7.27 -7.46
C THR A 115 11.78 6.09 -8.40
N PHE A 116 10.75 5.29 -8.16
CA PHE A 116 10.47 4.08 -8.92
C PHE A 116 9.05 4.09 -9.48
N ARG A 117 8.90 3.75 -10.75
CA ARG A 117 7.62 3.41 -11.37
C ARG A 117 7.20 2.00 -10.91
N GLU A 118 6.12 1.92 -10.15
CA GLU A 118 5.49 0.67 -9.70
C GLU A 118 4.56 0.15 -10.79
N GLN A 119 4.74 -1.11 -11.19
CA GLN A 119 3.86 -1.78 -12.16
C GLN A 119 3.47 -3.15 -11.65
N ILE A 120 2.18 -3.47 -11.75
CA ILE A 120 1.64 -4.79 -11.42
C ILE A 120 1.68 -5.63 -12.69
N LEU A 121 2.34 -6.78 -12.62
CA LEU A 121 2.42 -7.75 -13.70
C LEU A 121 1.14 -8.61 -13.78
N PRO A 122 0.89 -9.29 -14.92
CA PRO A 122 -0.27 -10.17 -15.07
C PRO A 122 -0.32 -11.34 -14.08
N ASP A 123 0.81 -11.72 -13.49
CA ASP A 123 0.94 -12.76 -12.46
C ASP A 123 0.70 -12.23 -11.03
N GLY A 124 0.39 -10.94 -10.88
CA GLY A 124 0.07 -10.29 -9.61
C GLY A 124 1.27 -9.81 -8.80
N TYR A 125 2.49 -9.99 -9.29
CA TYR A 125 3.70 -9.43 -8.66
C TYR A 125 3.93 -7.99 -9.11
N ASN A 126 4.60 -7.21 -8.27
CA ASN A 126 5.02 -5.87 -8.60
C ASN A 126 6.45 -5.88 -9.11
N ILE A 127 6.73 -5.03 -10.10
CA ILE A 127 8.07 -4.61 -10.45
C ILE A 127 8.23 -3.12 -10.18
N TYR A 128 9.47 -2.72 -9.92
CA TYR A 128 9.82 -1.33 -9.67
C TYR A 128 10.97 -0.94 -10.58
N VAL A 129 10.73 0.06 -11.42
CA VAL A 129 11.69 0.55 -12.41
C VAL A 129 12.10 1.96 -12.01
N SER A 130 13.40 2.26 -11.93
CA SER A 130 13.89 3.62 -11.75
C SER A 130 13.22 4.54 -12.78
N ASP A 131 12.55 5.59 -12.31
CA ASP A 131 11.84 6.51 -13.19
C ASP A 131 12.82 7.25 -14.12
N ARG A 132 14.01 7.58 -13.61
CA ARG A 132 15.06 8.26 -14.39
C ARG A 132 15.92 7.30 -15.22
N HIS A 133 16.41 6.22 -14.61
CA HIS A 133 17.44 5.38 -15.23
C HIS A 133 16.87 4.19 -16.01
N GLY A 134 15.59 3.85 -15.83
CA GLY A 134 14.98 2.66 -16.43
C GLY A 134 15.51 1.34 -15.86
N ALA A 135 16.35 1.38 -14.82
CA ALA A 135 16.91 0.21 -14.17
C ALA A 135 15.87 -0.49 -13.28
N LEU A 136 15.83 -1.81 -13.33
CA LEU A 136 14.92 -2.63 -12.51
C LEU A 136 15.49 -2.83 -11.10
N LEU A 137 14.66 -2.59 -10.09
CA LEU A 137 14.94 -2.99 -8.71
C LEU A 137 15.09 -4.52 -8.64
N SER A 138 16.23 -5.01 -8.13
CA SER A 138 16.46 -6.44 -7.97
C SER A 138 17.53 -6.71 -6.90
N LEU A 139 17.30 -7.70 -6.05
CA LEU A 139 18.26 -8.18 -5.06
C LEU A 139 19.36 -9.10 -5.66
N GLY A 140 19.30 -9.39 -6.96
CA GLY A 140 20.29 -10.25 -7.61
C GLY A 140 21.64 -9.55 -7.84
N ASN A 141 22.71 -10.34 -7.90
CA ASN A 141 24.04 -9.84 -8.24
C ASN A 141 24.09 -9.34 -9.69
N HIS A 142 25.07 -8.50 -10.02
CA HIS A 142 25.23 -7.93 -11.37
C HIS A 142 25.19 -8.97 -12.49
N ARG A 143 25.84 -10.13 -12.31
CA ARG A 143 25.78 -11.25 -13.28
C ARG A 143 24.37 -11.80 -13.47
N GLN A 144 23.62 -11.98 -12.38
CA GLN A 144 22.25 -12.48 -12.43
C GLN A 144 21.31 -11.46 -13.08
N ARG A 145 21.55 -10.16 -12.86
CA ARG A 145 20.83 -9.06 -13.53
C ARG A 145 21.07 -9.06 -15.03
N GLN A 146 22.30 -9.31 -15.48
CA GLN A 146 22.63 -9.42 -16.91
C GLN A 146 22.02 -10.67 -17.57
N GLN A 147 22.06 -11.82 -16.90
CA GLN A 147 21.52 -13.08 -17.43
C GLN A 147 19.99 -13.07 -17.56
N GLY A 148 19.29 -12.27 -16.76
CA GLY A 148 17.84 -12.14 -16.81
C GLY A 148 17.31 -11.28 -17.96
N ARG A 149 18.20 -10.57 -18.68
CA ARG A 149 17.82 -9.58 -19.71
C ARG A 149 17.22 -10.23 -20.98
N ASP A 150 17.59 -11.47 -21.25
CA ASP A 150 17.22 -12.18 -22.49
C ASP A 150 15.90 -12.98 -22.38
N ARG A 151 15.25 -13.02 -21.20
CA ARG A 151 14.04 -13.83 -20.94
C ARG A 151 12.77 -13.04 -20.55
N GLY A 152 12.65 -11.80 -21.02
CA GLY A 152 11.52 -10.92 -20.66
C GLY A 152 11.74 -10.25 -19.30
N VAL A 153 10.67 -9.95 -18.55
CA VAL A 153 10.79 -9.33 -17.23
C VAL A 153 11.61 -10.26 -16.32
N PRO A 154 12.78 -9.83 -15.80
CA PRO A 154 13.63 -10.67 -14.99
C PRO A 154 12.85 -11.12 -13.76
N SER A 155 12.63 -12.42 -13.62
CA SER A 155 11.89 -12.92 -12.46
C SER A 155 12.55 -12.58 -11.11
N LEU A 156 13.85 -12.26 -11.13
CA LEU A 156 14.62 -11.74 -10.00
C LEU A 156 14.22 -10.31 -9.55
N ALA A 157 13.38 -9.61 -10.30
CA ALA A 157 12.90 -8.25 -10.04
C ALA A 157 11.41 -8.23 -9.63
N GLN A 158 10.78 -9.40 -9.44
CA GLN A 158 9.39 -9.52 -9.02
C GLN A 158 9.29 -9.51 -7.49
N PHE A 159 8.49 -8.58 -6.97
CA PHE A 159 8.26 -8.41 -5.54
C PHE A 159 6.79 -8.54 -5.19
N LEU A 160 6.52 -9.14 -4.04
CA LEU A 160 5.21 -9.16 -3.41
C LEU A 160 5.21 -8.23 -2.19
N PRO A 161 4.43 -7.13 -2.17
CA PRO A 161 4.29 -6.28 -0.99
C PRO A 161 3.49 -7.01 0.11
N ARG A 162 4.17 -7.42 1.18
CA ARG A 162 3.57 -8.12 2.32
C ARG A 162 3.23 -7.15 3.44
N ILE A 163 2.11 -7.38 4.13
CA ILE A 163 1.81 -6.70 5.40
C ILE A 163 2.81 -7.12 6.47
N SER A 164 3.09 -6.21 7.40
CA SER A 164 3.94 -6.54 8.55
C SER A 164 3.20 -7.46 9.50
N THR A 165 3.87 -8.54 9.90
CA THR A 165 3.42 -9.47 10.94
C THR A 165 4.26 -9.34 12.21
N LEU A 166 5.08 -8.30 12.32
CA LEU A 166 5.82 -8.00 13.53
C LEU A 166 4.85 -7.37 14.53
N ASP A 167 4.75 -7.96 15.72
CA ASP A 167 3.92 -7.43 16.80
C ASP A 167 4.38 -6.02 17.16
N GLN A 168 3.54 -5.01 16.89
CA GLN A 168 3.78 -3.63 17.28
C GLN A 168 3.44 -3.45 18.77
N THR A 169 4.19 -4.09 19.66
CA THR A 169 4.19 -3.76 21.08
C THR A 169 4.93 -2.43 21.28
N SER A 170 4.21 -1.32 21.14
CA SER A 170 4.45 0.04 21.66
C SER A 170 4.12 1.15 20.66
N ARG A 171 2.82 1.41 20.46
CA ARG A 171 2.38 2.81 20.43
C ARG A 171 1.82 3.11 21.80
N PRO A 172 2.52 3.88 22.66
CA PRO A 172 1.88 4.44 23.83
C PRO A 172 0.73 5.32 23.30
N GLY A 173 -0.50 4.90 23.58
CA GLY A 173 -1.63 5.83 23.49
C GLY A 173 -1.40 6.97 24.48
N PRO A 174 -1.98 8.15 24.27
CA PRO A 174 -1.84 9.25 25.22
C PRO A 174 -2.40 8.80 26.58
N ASP A 175 -1.54 8.83 27.59
CA ASP A 175 -1.85 8.44 28.97
C ASP A 175 -3.01 9.28 29.51
N ILE A 176 -4.13 8.62 29.84
CA ILE A 176 -5.16 9.18 30.71
C ILE A 176 -4.78 8.77 32.14
N PRO A 177 -4.50 9.70 33.07
CA PRO A 177 -4.24 9.34 34.45
C PRO A 177 -5.56 9.11 35.17
N GLU A 178 -5.93 7.86 35.43
CA GLU A 178 -6.98 7.52 36.39
C GLU A 178 -6.38 7.17 37.76
N GLN A 179 -6.95 7.82 38.78
CA GLN A 179 -6.45 7.91 40.13
C GLN A 179 -6.50 6.60 40.92
N GLN A 180 -5.57 6.50 41.86
CA GLN A 180 -5.45 5.47 42.89
C GLN A 180 -6.73 5.33 43.75
N GLY A 181 -7.15 4.08 43.95
CA GLY A 181 -8.13 3.66 44.96
C GLY A 181 -7.76 2.30 45.57
N GLN A 182 -7.75 2.24 46.90
CA GLN A 182 -7.25 1.18 47.80
C GLN A 182 -7.76 -0.28 47.61
N SER A 183 -6.85 -1.19 47.98
CA SER A 183 -6.91 -2.60 48.43
C SER A 183 -8.20 -3.16 49.06
N VAL A 184 -8.45 -4.49 48.90
CA VAL A 184 -8.35 -5.59 49.91
C VAL A 184 -8.85 -6.93 49.31
N ASP A 185 -8.15 -8.04 49.63
CA ASP A 185 -8.41 -9.45 49.27
C ASP A 185 -9.77 -10.04 49.73
N LEU A 186 -10.34 -10.99 48.97
CA LEU A 186 -10.80 -12.32 49.45
C LEU A 186 -11.56 -13.17 48.40
N ALA A 187 -11.18 -14.45 48.37
CA ALA A 187 -11.93 -15.66 48.01
C ALA A 187 -12.03 -16.11 46.53
N GLU A 188 -11.62 -17.37 46.33
CA GLU A 188 -11.72 -18.17 45.10
C GLU A 188 -13.12 -18.79 44.90
N GLU A 189 -13.31 -19.24 43.65
CA GLU A 189 -14.35 -20.11 43.05
C GLU A 189 -15.60 -19.46 42.44
N PRO A 190 -16.17 -20.01 41.33
CA PRO A 190 -15.60 -20.87 40.28
C PRO A 190 -15.92 -20.39 38.85
N MET A 191 -15.23 -21.03 37.90
CA MET A 191 -15.33 -20.86 36.45
C MET A 191 -16.74 -21.11 35.90
N ASP A 192 -17.43 -20.06 35.44
CA ASP A 192 -18.62 -20.18 34.58
C ASP A 192 -18.28 -19.81 33.13
N THR A 193 -17.86 -20.83 32.40
CA THR A 193 -17.83 -20.87 30.94
C THR A 193 -19.23 -21.14 30.38
N MET A 194 -19.75 -20.24 29.53
CA MET A 194 -20.58 -20.50 28.32
C MET A 194 -20.85 -19.17 27.60
N ASP A 195 -20.23 -18.90 26.45
CA ASP A 195 -20.66 -19.25 25.08
C ASP A 195 -21.54 -18.16 24.42
N VAL A 196 -20.92 -17.27 23.63
CA VAL A 196 -21.61 -16.44 22.62
C VAL A 196 -20.65 -16.18 21.45
N PHE A 197 -20.40 -17.17 20.59
CA PHE A 197 -20.37 -17.01 19.11
C PHE A 197 -20.08 -18.33 18.36
N GLY A 198 -20.58 -19.46 18.83
CA GLY A 198 -20.57 -20.71 18.07
C GLY A 198 -21.76 -20.85 17.13
N LYS A 199 -21.88 -20.07 16.04
CA LYS A 199 -22.75 -20.42 14.88
C LYS A 199 -22.64 -19.46 13.70
N LEU A 200 -21.87 -19.86 12.68
CA LEU A 200 -22.14 -19.54 11.26
C LEU A 200 -21.27 -20.44 10.37
N SER A 201 -21.51 -21.75 10.46
CA SER A 201 -20.84 -22.73 9.60
C SER A 201 -21.82 -23.74 9.03
N GLN A 202 -22.93 -23.28 8.45
CA GLN A 202 -23.66 -24.03 7.42
C GLN A 202 -24.28 -23.02 6.44
N ILE A 203 -24.33 -23.40 5.16
CA ILE A 203 -24.91 -22.68 4.01
C ILE A 203 -23.90 -21.84 3.20
N ILE A 204 -22.92 -22.50 2.58
CA ILE A 204 -22.57 -22.24 1.17
C ILE A 204 -22.25 -23.60 0.52
N HIS A 205 -23.26 -24.23 -0.09
CA HIS A 205 -23.03 -25.32 -1.03
C HIS A 205 -22.71 -24.72 -2.40
N SER A 206 -21.44 -24.73 -2.78
CA SER A 206 -21.01 -24.42 -4.15
C SER A 206 -21.39 -25.59 -5.08
N PRO A 207 -22.12 -25.37 -6.19
CA PRO A 207 -22.39 -26.45 -7.14
C PRO A 207 -21.12 -26.79 -7.93
N SER A 208 -20.67 -28.03 -7.82
CA SER A 208 -19.57 -28.61 -8.60
C SER A 208 -20.05 -28.90 -10.03
N PHE A 209 -19.37 -28.32 -11.02
CA PHE A 209 -19.59 -28.62 -12.44
C PHE A 209 -18.74 -29.84 -12.82
N HIS A 210 -19.34 -31.04 -12.86
CA HIS A 210 -18.75 -32.21 -13.48
C HIS A 210 -19.44 -32.51 -14.83
N LYS A 211 -18.62 -32.42 -15.88
CA LYS A 211 -18.66 -33.13 -17.17
C LYS A 211 -19.88 -34.00 -17.48
N ARG A 212 -20.49 -33.72 -18.63
CA ARG A 212 -20.65 -34.69 -19.73
C ARG A 212 -20.56 -33.97 -21.07
#